data_AF-A0A2G2Q5E9-F1
#
_entry.id   AF-A0A2G2Q5E9-F1
#
_cell.length_a   1.000
_cell.length_b   1.000
_cell.length_c   1.000
_cell.angle_alpha   90.00
_cell.angle_beta   90.00
_cell.angle_gamma   90.00
#
_symmetry.space_group_name_H-M   'P 1'
#
loop_
_entity.id
_entity.type
_entity.pdbx_description
1 polymer ?
#
loop_
_entity_poly.entity_id
_entity_poly.type
_entity_poly.pdbx_seq_one_letter_code
_entity_poly.pdbx_strand_id
1 'polypeptide(L)'
;MSNNFSNIIEEAKKYQRKCEVNARAHFLLWENNSKWNKRLGIPVIILTTLVGSTLFASRAIRDSLLLEIVLGSMSLVAAILSALQITLRLADEAEKFKAAGLRYRSMVRQFDLFLFKYSDRINDMNQREKLHIDFKDLIERLDDLASESPSIKDRMYFKALLEIDSD
;
A
#
# COMPACT_ATOMS: atom_id res chain seq x y z
N MET A 1 -10.76 -33.73 24.76
CA MET A 1 -10.00 -32.49 25.02
C MET A 1 -9.19 -32.20 23.76
N SER A 2 -9.64 -31.25 22.94
CA SER A 2 -8.81 -30.75 21.83
C SER A 2 -7.49 -30.29 22.42
N ASN A 3 -6.37 -30.77 21.88
CA ASN A 3 -5.05 -30.51 22.40
C ASN A 3 -4.74 -29.03 22.17
N ASN A 4 -4.61 -28.23 23.25
CA ASN A 4 -4.45 -26.76 23.18
C ASN A 4 -3.34 -26.33 22.21
N PHE A 5 -2.29 -27.15 22.09
CA PHE A 5 -1.22 -27.04 21.11
C PHE A 5 -1.71 -26.93 19.65
N SER A 6 -2.55 -27.89 19.22
CA SER A 6 -3.07 -27.93 17.84
C SER A 6 -3.94 -26.72 17.52
N ASN A 7 -4.67 -26.20 18.51
CA ASN A 7 -5.50 -25.01 18.37
C ASN A 7 -4.65 -23.77 18.07
N ILE A 8 -3.54 -23.56 18.78
CA ILE A 8 -2.65 -22.40 18.57
C ILE A 8 -1.99 -22.45 17.20
N ILE A 9 -1.53 -23.62 16.76
CA ILE A 9 -0.91 -23.77 15.44
C ILE A 9 -1.91 -23.51 14.32
N GLU A 10 -3.15 -23.99 14.46
CA GLU A 10 -4.21 -23.71 13.50
C GLU A 10 -4.55 -22.21 13.47
N GLU A 11 -4.63 -21.58 14.64
CA GLU A 11 -4.93 -20.16 14.77
C GLU A 11 -3.80 -19.29 14.20
N ALA A 12 -2.54 -19.67 14.43
CA ALA A 12 -1.37 -19.01 13.82
C ALA A 12 -1.41 -19.06 12.29
N LYS A 13 -1.83 -20.18 11.69
CA LYS A 13 -2.04 -20.26 10.22
C LYS A 13 -3.15 -19.33 9.74
N LYS A 14 -4.24 -19.20 10.49
CA LYS A 14 -5.33 -18.26 10.15
C LYS A 14 -4.85 -16.81 10.21
N TYR A 15 -4.11 -16.42 11.26
CA TYR A 15 -3.55 -15.08 11.36
C TYR A 15 -2.50 -14.79 10.30
N GLN A 16 -1.64 -15.77 9.98
CA GLN A 16 -0.71 -15.67 8.88
C GLN A 16 -1.42 -15.38 7.56
N ARG A 17 -2.48 -16.15 7.23
CA ARG A 17 -3.28 -15.93 6.02
C ARG A 17 -3.91 -14.54 6.00
N LYS A 18 -4.48 -14.09 7.11
CA LYS A 18 -5.03 -12.73 7.23
C LYS A 18 -3.95 -11.66 6.98
N CYS A 19 -2.75 -11.84 7.52
CA CYS A 19 -1.62 -10.93 7.29
C CYS A 19 -1.22 -10.89 5.81
N GLU A 20 -1.23 -12.03 5.13
CA GLU A 20 -0.92 -12.13 3.69
C GLU A 20 -1.94 -11.35 2.85
N VAL A 21 -3.24 -11.55 3.14
CA VAL A 21 -4.34 -10.82 2.49
C VAL A 21 -4.23 -9.31 2.73
N ASN A 22 -3.99 -8.90 3.98
CA ASN A 22 -3.81 -7.48 4.31
C ASN A 22 -2.58 -6.89 3.61
N ALA A 23 -1.46 -7.60 3.58
CA ALA A 23 -0.27 -7.16 2.87
C ALA A 23 -0.58 -6.92 1.39
N ARG A 24 -1.26 -7.86 0.73
CA ARG A 24 -1.59 -7.73 -0.69
C ARG A 24 -2.59 -6.61 -0.94
N ALA A 25 -3.61 -6.46 -0.11
CA ALA A 25 -4.59 -5.38 -0.24
C ALA A 25 -3.94 -3.99 -0.13
N HIS A 26 -2.98 -3.84 0.79
CA HIS A 26 -2.16 -2.63 0.90
C HIS A 26 -1.32 -2.36 -0.35
N PHE A 27 -0.70 -3.39 -0.95
CA PHE A 27 0.04 -3.21 -2.22
C PHE A 27 -0.88 -2.84 -3.39
N LEU A 28 -2.08 -3.40 -3.47
CA LEU A 28 -3.07 -3.03 -4.49
C LEU A 28 -3.48 -1.55 -4.39
N LEU A 29 -3.65 -1.05 -3.16
CA LEU A 29 -3.93 0.37 -2.90
C LEU A 29 -2.74 1.26 -3.28
N TRP A 30 -1.52 0.87 -2.92
CA TRP A 30 -0.29 1.56 -3.33
C TRP A 30 -0.16 1.66 -4.85
N GLU A 31 -0.37 0.56 -5.57
CA GLU A 31 -0.30 0.55 -7.03
C GLU A 31 -1.34 1.47 -7.66
N ASN A 32 -2.59 1.43 -7.16
CA ASN A 32 -3.67 2.25 -7.68
C ASN A 32 -3.36 3.74 -7.48
N ASN A 33 -2.98 4.15 -6.27
CA ASN A 33 -2.66 5.55 -5.99
C ASN A 33 -1.42 6.02 -6.76
N SER A 34 -0.41 5.16 -6.91
CA SER A 34 0.78 5.43 -7.72
C SER A 34 0.45 5.65 -9.20
N LYS A 35 -0.47 4.84 -9.76
CA LYS A 35 -0.95 4.99 -11.15
C LYS A 35 -1.68 6.33 -11.34
N TRP A 36 -2.54 6.72 -10.41
CA TRP A 36 -3.22 8.00 -10.46
C TRP A 36 -2.27 9.19 -10.33
N ASN A 37 -1.29 9.13 -9.42
CA ASN A 37 -0.28 10.18 -9.29
C ASN A 37 0.49 10.40 -10.60
N LYS A 38 0.91 9.31 -11.26
CA LYS A 38 1.60 9.38 -12.57
C LYS A 38 0.69 9.92 -13.68
N ARG A 39 -0.57 9.49 -13.73
CA ARG A 39 -1.55 9.94 -14.74
C ARG A 39 -1.87 11.43 -14.66
N LEU A 40 -1.85 12.01 -13.46
CA LEU A 40 -2.06 13.45 -13.27
C LEU A 40 -0.75 14.25 -13.43
N GLY A 41 0.35 13.76 -12.88
CA GLY A 41 1.63 14.48 -12.88
C GLY A 41 2.27 14.59 -14.27
N ILE A 42 2.20 13.55 -15.11
CA ILE A 42 2.83 13.59 -16.46
C ILE A 42 2.23 14.70 -17.33
N PRO A 43 0.89 14.82 -17.48
CA PRO A 43 0.30 15.92 -18.23
C PRO A 43 0.63 17.30 -17.65
N VAL A 44 0.67 17.46 -16.32
CA VAL A 44 1.05 18.73 -15.68
C VAL A 44 2.46 19.13 -16.11
N ILE A 45 3.43 18.22 -16.04
CA ILE A 45 4.83 18.50 -16.41
C ILE A 45 4.93 18.88 -17.89
N ILE A 46 4.24 18.15 -18.77
CA ILE A 46 4.23 18.45 -20.21
C ILE A 46 3.64 19.84 -20.47
N LEU A 47 2.47 20.15 -19.92
CA LEU A 47 1.79 21.42 -20.15
C LEU A 47 2.57 22.61 -19.57
N THR A 48 3.06 22.50 -18.34
CA THR A 48 3.86 23.54 -17.69
C THR A 48 5.18 23.78 -18.42
N THR A 49 5.82 22.72 -18.92
CA THR A 49 7.06 22.83 -19.71
C THR A 49 6.79 23.50 -21.05
N LEU A 50 5.74 23.10 -21.77
CA LEU A 50 5.36 23.72 -23.05
C LEU A 50 4.99 25.20 -22.88
N VAL A 51 4.19 25.53 -21.85
CA VAL A 51 3.82 26.92 -21.54
C VAL A 51 5.07 27.72 -21.19
N GLY A 52 5.93 27.21 -20.31
CA GLY A 52 7.18 27.86 -19.93
C GLY A 52 8.11 28.09 -21.12
N SER A 53 8.40 27.05 -21.91
CA SER A 53 9.24 27.15 -23.11
C SER A 53 8.68 28.16 -24.13
N THR A 54 7.36 28.19 -24.31
CA THR A 54 6.75 29.11 -25.28
C THR A 54 6.72 30.55 -24.79
N LEU A 55 6.59 30.81 -23.48
CA LEU A 55 6.72 32.16 -22.92
C LEU A 55 8.12 32.75 -23.16
N PHE A 56 9.17 31.94 -23.11
CA PHE A 56 10.52 32.38 -23.47
C PHE A 56 10.67 32.60 -24.98
N ALA A 57 10.06 31.76 -25.82
CA ALA A 57 10.13 31.87 -27.28
C ALA A 57 9.26 33.00 -27.85
N SER A 58 8.07 33.27 -27.29
CA SER A 58 7.12 34.26 -27.83
C SER A 58 7.58 35.71 -27.64
N ARG A 59 8.58 35.96 -26.78
CA ARG A 59 9.28 37.25 -26.75
C ARG A 59 9.86 37.65 -28.12
N ALA A 60 10.08 36.68 -29.02
CA ALA A 60 10.54 36.90 -30.39
C ALA A 60 9.40 37.02 -31.44
N ILE A 61 8.15 36.67 -31.11
CA ILE A 61 7.03 36.56 -32.07
C ILE A 61 5.77 37.18 -31.43
N ARG A 62 5.53 38.47 -31.68
CA ARG A 62 4.56 39.29 -30.94
C ARG A 62 3.10 39.27 -31.46
N ASP A 63 2.81 38.64 -32.60
CA ASP A 63 1.57 38.96 -33.35
C ASP A 63 0.55 37.81 -33.55
N SER A 64 0.62 36.72 -32.76
CA SER A 64 -0.35 35.61 -32.91
C SER A 64 -1.30 35.48 -31.71
N LEU A 65 -2.50 36.05 -31.86
CA LEU A 65 -3.61 35.94 -30.91
C LEU A 65 -4.04 34.48 -30.69
N LEU A 66 -3.93 33.63 -31.72
CA LEU A 66 -4.22 32.19 -31.60
C LEU A 66 -3.22 31.47 -30.67
N LEU A 67 -1.93 31.82 -30.74
CA LEU A 67 -0.92 31.24 -29.84
C LEU A 67 -1.17 31.65 -28.38
N GLU A 68 -1.56 32.89 -28.14
CA GLU A 68 -1.86 33.39 -26.80
C GLU A 68 -3.05 32.64 -26.16
N ILE A 69 -4.14 32.43 -26.91
CA ILE A 69 -5.31 31.68 -26.43
C ILE A 69 -4.94 30.22 -26.10
N VAL A 70 -4.17 29.55 -26.97
CA VAL A 70 -3.76 28.16 -26.77
C VAL A 70 -2.89 28.04 -25.51
N LEU A 71 -1.88 28.90 -25.35
CA LEU A 71 -0.99 28.88 -24.18
C LEU A 71 -1.74 29.20 -22.88
N GLY A 72 -2.65 30.18 -22.92
CA GLY A 72 -3.51 30.50 -21.78
C GLY A 72 -4.36 29.31 -21.35
N SER A 73 -4.98 28.61 -22.31
CA SER A 73 -5.78 27.41 -22.03
C SER A 73 -4.95 26.25 -21.47
N MET A 74 -3.75 26.00 -22.02
CA MET A 74 -2.83 24.99 -21.52
C MET A 74 -2.36 25.30 -20.11
N SER A 75 -2.10 26.57 -19.80
CA SER A 75 -1.71 27.02 -18.46
C SER A 75 -2.83 26.80 -17.45
N LEU A 76 -4.08 27.12 -17.82
CA LEU A 76 -5.25 26.88 -16.97
C LEU A 76 -5.44 25.38 -16.68
N VAL A 77 -5.35 24.54 -17.71
CA VAL A 77 -5.46 23.07 -17.56
C VAL A 77 -4.32 22.56 -16.67
N ALA A 78 -3.08 23.01 -16.89
CA ALA A 78 -1.93 22.65 -16.05
C ALA A 78 -2.13 23.03 -14.58
N ALA A 79 -2.64 24.23 -14.32
CA ALA A 79 -2.92 24.71 -12.97
C ALA A 79 -4.00 23.87 -12.27
N ILE A 80 -5.08 23.53 -12.96
CA ILE A 80 -6.16 22.67 -12.42
C ILE A 80 -5.63 21.28 -12.09
N LEU A 81 -4.87 20.65 -13.00
CA LEU A 81 -4.31 19.32 -12.74
C LEU A 81 -3.25 19.36 -11.62
N SER A 82 -2.45 20.42 -11.53
CA SER A 82 -1.47 20.61 -10.46
C SER A 82 -2.15 20.76 -9.10
N ALA A 83 -3.21 21.58 -9.03
CA ALA A 83 -4.01 21.72 -7.83
C ALA A 83 -4.67 20.39 -7.42
N LEU A 84 -5.16 19.60 -8.39
CA LEU A 84 -5.71 18.26 -8.13
C LEU A 84 -4.62 17.29 -7.62
N GLN A 85 -3.41 17.34 -8.17
CA GLN A 85 -2.29 16.52 -7.71
C GLN A 85 -1.89 16.86 -6.27
N ILE A 86 -1.80 18.15 -5.93
CA ILE A 86 -1.43 18.63 -4.59
C ILE A 86 -2.50 18.27 -3.57
N THR A 87 -3.78 18.53 -3.89
CA THR A 87 -4.89 18.28 -2.96
C THR A 87 -5.12 16.81 -2.68
N LEU A 88 -4.87 15.92 -3.65
CA LEU A 88 -5.08 14.48 -3.47
C LEU A 88 -3.92 13.75 -2.77
N ARG A 89 -2.74 14.39 -2.61
CA ARG A 89 -1.55 13.84 -1.92
C ARG A 89 -1.27 12.36 -2.25
N LEU A 90 -1.51 11.97 -3.51
CA LEU A 90 -1.57 10.56 -3.92
C LEU A 90 -0.25 9.83 -3.69
N ALA A 91 0.88 10.53 -3.83
CA ALA A 91 2.21 9.99 -3.56
C ALA A 91 2.42 9.66 -2.08
N ASP A 92 2.11 10.62 -1.19
CA ASP A 92 2.22 10.46 0.26
C ASP A 92 1.33 9.30 0.75
N GLU A 93 0.08 9.25 0.28
CA GLU A 93 -0.86 8.19 0.61
C GLU A 93 -0.41 6.83 0.08
N ALA A 94 0.13 6.77 -1.15
CA ALA A 94 0.64 5.53 -1.72
C ALA A 94 1.79 4.97 -0.86
N GLU A 95 2.75 5.79 -0.42
CA GLU A 95 3.86 5.34 0.41
C GLU A 95 3.39 4.81 1.78
N LYS A 96 2.35 5.39 2.39
CA LYS A 96 1.74 4.84 3.63
C LYS A 96 1.23 3.42 3.42
N PHE A 97 0.49 3.18 2.33
CA PHE A 97 -0.01 1.84 2.01
C PHE A 97 1.14 0.86 1.71
N LYS A 98 2.19 1.29 1.02
CA LYS A 98 3.37 0.46 0.77
C LYS A 98 4.09 0.08 2.07
N ALA A 99 4.29 1.04 2.97
CA ALA A 99 4.91 0.81 4.27
C ALA A 99 4.11 -0.19 5.11
N ALA A 100 2.78 -0.04 5.18
CA ALA A 100 1.90 -0.99 5.86
C ALA A 100 1.99 -2.39 5.23
N GLY A 101 1.93 -2.48 3.89
CA GLY A 101 2.06 -3.76 3.17
C GLY A 101 3.38 -4.48 3.44
N LEU A 102 4.49 -3.75 3.54
CA LEU A 102 5.79 -4.31 3.92
C LEU A 102 5.81 -4.81 5.36
N ARG A 103 5.20 -4.08 6.30
CA ARG A 103 5.11 -4.49 7.72
C ARG A 103 4.26 -5.75 7.88
N TYR A 104 3.11 -5.85 7.20
CA TYR A 104 2.31 -7.08 7.20
C TYR A 104 3.07 -8.26 6.56
N ARG A 105 3.83 -8.04 5.49
CA ARG A 105 4.67 -9.09 4.89
C ARG A 105 5.80 -9.53 5.83
N SER A 106 6.36 -8.62 6.62
CA SER A 106 7.27 -8.97 7.71
C SER A 106 6.58 -9.84 8.76
N MET A 107 5.32 -9.54 9.10
CA MET A 107 4.53 -10.33 10.04
C MET A 107 4.24 -11.75 9.54
N VAL A 108 3.94 -11.92 8.23
CA VAL A 108 3.81 -13.25 7.61
C VAL A 108 5.06 -14.10 7.84
N ARG A 109 6.26 -13.52 7.64
CA ARG A 109 7.54 -14.22 7.88
C ARG A 109 7.73 -14.60 9.35
N GLN A 110 7.25 -13.77 10.28
CA GLN A 110 7.33 -14.10 11.71
C GLN A 110 6.40 -15.27 12.06
N PHE A 111 5.20 -15.31 11.48
CA PHE A 111 4.31 -16.47 11.60
C PHE A 111 4.91 -17.72 10.93
N ASP A 112 5.57 -17.61 9.77
CA ASP A 112 6.29 -18.73 9.14
C ASP A 112 7.35 -19.31 10.07
N LEU A 113 8.18 -18.44 10.67
CA LEU A 113 9.22 -18.85 11.61
C LEU A 113 8.64 -19.50 12.87
N PHE A 114 7.53 -18.95 13.39
CA PHE A 114 6.81 -19.53 14.52
C PHE A 114 6.26 -20.92 14.18
N LEU A 115 5.58 -21.06 13.05
CA LEU A 115 5.03 -22.33 12.58
C LEU A 115 6.14 -23.35 12.31
N PHE A 116 7.27 -22.93 11.77
CA PHE A 116 8.43 -23.78 11.55
C PHE A 116 9.01 -24.27 12.89
N LYS A 117 9.25 -23.34 13.84
CA LYS A 117 9.78 -23.63 15.17
C LYS A 117 8.93 -24.62 15.96
N TYR A 118 7.61 -24.59 15.78
CA TYR A 118 6.64 -25.40 16.51
C TYR A 118 5.92 -26.42 15.63
N SER A 119 6.47 -26.77 14.47
CA SER A 119 5.88 -27.75 13.54
C SER A 119 5.94 -29.18 14.08
N ASP A 120 6.94 -29.48 14.91
CA ASP A 120 7.10 -30.78 15.56
C ASP A 120 6.25 -30.92 16.84
N ARG A 121 5.85 -32.15 17.17
CA ARG A 121 5.09 -32.45 18.39
C ARG A 121 5.91 -32.05 19.62
N ILE A 122 5.43 -31.02 20.32
CA ILE A 122 5.97 -30.63 21.62
C ILE A 122 5.63 -31.68 22.69
N ASN A 123 6.66 -32.39 23.16
CA ASN A 123 6.56 -33.36 24.26
C ASN A 123 6.89 -32.75 25.64
N ASP A 124 7.46 -31.54 25.70
CA ASP A 124 7.90 -30.87 26.94
C ASP A 124 6.90 -29.77 27.38
N MET A 125 6.55 -29.75 28.66
CA MET A 125 5.71 -28.70 29.29
C MET A 125 6.34 -27.31 29.13
N ASN A 126 7.66 -27.18 29.29
CA ASN A 126 8.36 -25.89 29.16
C ASN A 126 8.27 -25.31 27.74
N GLN A 127 8.21 -26.18 26.73
CA GLN A 127 8.05 -25.76 25.34
C GLN A 127 6.62 -25.32 25.03
N ARG A 128 5.61 -25.90 25.69
CA ARG A 128 4.20 -25.46 25.55
C ARG A 128 3.98 -24.07 26.15
N GLU A 129 4.61 -23.77 27.28
CA GLU A 129 4.56 -22.43 27.86
C GLU A 129 5.22 -21.40 26.94
N LYS A 130 6.39 -21.72 26.38
CA LYS A 130 7.07 -20.87 25.39
C LYS A 130 6.24 -20.64 24.11
N LEU A 131 5.54 -21.67 23.63
CA LEU A 131 4.62 -21.53 22.49
C LEU A 131 3.55 -20.47 22.77
N HIS A 132 2.92 -20.51 23.95
CA HIS A 132 1.89 -19.55 24.33
C HIS A 132 2.45 -18.12 24.42
N ILE A 133 3.64 -17.96 25.01
CA ILE A 133 4.29 -16.65 25.15
C ILE A 133 4.65 -16.08 23.77
N ASP A 134 5.33 -16.88 22.93
CA ASP A 134 5.74 -16.45 21.59
C ASP A 134 4.52 -16.12 20.71
N PHE A 135 3.44 -16.91 20.79
CA PHE A 135 2.22 -16.65 20.03
C PHE A 135 1.56 -15.35 20.48
N LYS A 136 1.49 -15.11 21.80
CA LYS A 136 0.92 -13.89 22.35
C LYS A 136 1.71 -12.65 21.91
N ASP A 137 3.04 -12.70 21.92
CA ASP A 137 3.91 -11.63 21.41
C ASP A 137 3.60 -11.32 19.93
N LEU A 138 3.41 -12.34 19.09
CA LEU A 138 3.04 -12.13 17.69
C LEU A 138 1.68 -11.44 17.53
N ILE A 139 0.69 -11.81 18.34
CA ILE A 139 -0.63 -11.18 18.29
C ILE A 139 -0.57 -9.73 18.76
N GLU A 140 0.14 -9.43 19.85
CA GLU A 140 0.32 -8.04 20.33
C GLU A 140 0.98 -7.17 19.25
N ARG A 141 2.03 -7.68 18.59
CA ARG A 141 2.70 -6.96 17.50
C ARG A 141 1.82 -6.79 16.25
N LEU A 142 0.95 -7.76 15.97
CA LEU A 142 -0.03 -7.67 14.90
C LEU A 142 -1.11 -6.62 15.21
N ASP A 143 -1.60 -6.58 16.45
CA ASP A 143 -2.60 -5.61 16.90
C ASP A 143 -2.04 -4.18 16.86
N ASP A 144 -0.79 -3.99 17.31
CA ASP A 144 -0.07 -2.72 17.19
C ASP A 144 0.03 -2.29 15.71
N LEU A 145 0.46 -3.21 14.83
CA LEU A 145 0.53 -2.96 13.40
C LEU A 145 -0.84 -2.60 12.82
N ALA A 146 -1.90 -3.30 13.22
CA ALA A 146 -3.25 -3.05 12.73
C ALA A 146 -3.75 -1.66 13.17
N SER A 147 -3.44 -1.24 14.40
CA SER A 147 -3.82 0.07 14.94
C SER A 147 -3.14 1.24 14.21
N GLU A 148 -1.90 1.05 13.74
CA GLU A 148 -1.12 2.06 13.03
C GLU A 148 -1.36 2.07 11.52
N SER A 149 -1.99 1.01 10.99
CA SER A 149 -2.17 0.84 9.56
C SER A 149 -3.35 1.65 9.01
N PRO A 150 -3.23 2.22 7.80
CA PRO A 150 -4.34 2.90 7.16
C PRO A 150 -5.47 1.90 6.82
N SER A 151 -6.73 2.34 6.89
CA SER A 151 -7.87 1.48 6.59
C SER A 151 -7.88 1.00 5.13
N ILE A 152 -8.17 -0.28 4.95
CA ILE A 152 -8.33 -0.92 3.63
C ILE A 152 -9.81 -0.89 3.25
N LYS A 153 -10.12 -0.56 1.99
CA LYS A 153 -11.47 -0.69 1.44
C LYS A 153 -11.82 -2.15 1.19
N ASP A 154 -13.02 -2.59 1.55
CA ASP A 154 -13.51 -3.97 1.38
C ASP A 154 -13.25 -4.54 -0.02
N ARG A 155 -13.52 -3.76 -1.07
CA ARG A 155 -13.26 -4.17 -2.46
C ARG A 155 -11.81 -4.59 -2.70
N MET A 156 -10.85 -3.89 -2.09
CA MET A 156 -9.42 -4.22 -2.23
C MET A 156 -9.03 -5.42 -1.39
N TYR A 157 -9.64 -5.59 -0.21
CA TYR A 157 -9.49 -6.78 0.61
C TYR A 157 -10.00 -8.04 -0.12
N PHE A 158 -11.22 -8.00 -0.66
CA PHE A 158 -11.78 -9.10 -1.43
C PHE A 158 -10.96 -9.41 -2.69
N LYS A 159 -10.48 -8.37 -3.39
CA LYS A 159 -9.59 -8.57 -4.53
C LYS A 159 -8.29 -9.28 -4.13
N ALA A 160 -7.68 -8.87 -3.01
CA ALA A 160 -6.49 -9.52 -2.49
C ALA A 160 -6.75 -10.97 -2.08
N LEU A 161 -7.88 -11.24 -1.43
CA LEU A 161 -8.28 -12.60 -1.03
C LEU A 161 -8.37 -13.52 -2.25
N LEU A 162 -9.06 -13.07 -3.31
CA LEU A 162 -9.19 -13.82 -4.56
C LEU A 162 -7.83 -14.10 -5.23
N GLU A 163 -6.91 -13.12 -5.24
CA GLU A 163 -5.58 -13.30 -5.83
C GLU A 163 -4.74 -14.34 -5.08
N ILE A 164 -4.83 -14.38 -3.74
CA ILE A 164 -4.06 -15.35 -2.94
C ILE A 164 -4.75 -16.71 -2.90
N ASP A 165 -6.08 -16.79 -3.06
CA ASP A 165 -6.79 -18.09 -3.19
C ASP A 165 -6.59 -18.73 -4.57
N SER A 166 -6.15 -17.97 -5.57
CA SER A 166 -5.85 -18.46 -6.92
C SER A 166 -4.41 -18.94 -7.13
N ASP A 167 -3.51 -18.63 -6.20
CA ASP A 167 -2.10 -19.04 -6.19
C ASP A 167 -1.91 -20.38 -5.44
#